data_AF-A0AAE4JJR9-F1
#
_entry.id   AF-A0AAE4JJR9-F1
#
_cell.length_a   1.000
_cell.length_b   1.000
_cell.length_c   1.000
_cell.angle_alpha   90.00
_cell.angle_beta   90.00
_cell.angle_gamma   90.00
#
_symmetry.space_group_name_H-M   'P 1'
#
loop_
_entity.id
_entity.type
_entity.pdbx_description
1 polymer ?
#
loop_
_entity_poly.entity_id
_entity_poly.type
_entity_poly.pdbx_seq_one_letter_code
_entity_poly.pdbx_strand_id
1 'polypeptide(L)' 'MTSTEIYTRGAVDSDPPPRTRSKSALFCPDCGHESAVTGDWTVEGTENRLRLRCPECDTVVQQR' A
#
# COMPACT_ATOMS: atom_id res chain seq x y z
N MET A 1 52.43 -18.07 0.26
CA MET A 1 52.34 -17.56 1.64
C MET A 1 51.14 -16.62 1.70
N THR A 2 50.06 -17.12 2.31
CA THR A 2 48.90 -16.41 2.90
C THR A 2 48.48 -15.05 2.30
N SER A 3 47.50 -15.10 1.40
CA SER A 3 46.66 -13.94 1.05
C SER A 3 45.79 -13.56 2.24
N THR A 4 46.09 -12.44 2.87
CA THR A 4 45.23 -11.80 3.87
C THR A 4 44.38 -10.78 3.16
N GLU A 5 43.12 -11.11 2.86
CA GLU A 5 42.07 -10.09 2.76
C GLU A 5 40.88 -10.53 3.59
N ILE A 6 40.98 -10.20 4.87
CA ILE A 6 39.87 -10.12 5.80
C ILE A 6 39.10 -8.86 5.40
N TYR A 7 38.12 -8.99 4.52
CA TYR A 7 37.20 -7.88 4.25
C TYR A 7 36.14 -7.85 5.34
N THR A 8 36.36 -6.94 6.28
CA THR A 8 35.54 -6.61 7.43
C THR A 8 34.08 -6.38 7.02
N ARG A 9 33.16 -7.12 7.68
CA ARG A 9 31.73 -6.81 7.74
C ARG A 9 31.53 -5.37 8.20
N GLY A 10 30.81 -4.55 7.43
CA GLY A 10 30.58 -3.17 7.87
C GLY A 10 29.69 -2.34 6.97
N ALA A 11 28.45 -2.77 6.73
CA ALA A 11 27.29 -1.90 6.66
C ALA A 11 26.05 -2.79 6.53
N VAL A 12 25.40 -3.09 7.66
CA VAL A 12 23.96 -3.34 7.60
C VAL A 12 23.36 -2.01 7.18
N ASP A 13 23.19 -1.85 5.87
CA ASP A 13 22.33 -0.80 5.33
C ASP A 13 21.00 -0.99 6.04
N SER A 14 20.73 -0.08 6.97
CA SER A 14 19.41 0.00 7.59
C SER A 14 18.52 0.57 6.50
N ASP A 15 18.15 -0.29 5.55
CA ASP A 15 17.04 -0.05 4.66
C ASP A 15 15.86 0.23 5.59
N PRO A 16 15.38 1.49 5.67
CA PRO A 16 14.17 1.73 6.44
C PRO A 16 13.12 0.81 5.84
N PRO A 17 12.44 -0.04 6.63
CA PRO A 17 11.57 -1.06 6.09
C PRO A 17 10.66 -0.40 5.05
N PRO A 18 10.58 -0.93 3.82
CA PRO A 18 9.86 -0.27 2.74
C PRO A 18 8.47 0.01 3.28
N ARG A 19 8.18 1.31 3.45
CA ARG A 19 6.93 1.84 4.01
C ARG A 19 5.82 0.98 3.45
N THR A 20 5.17 0.21 4.31
CA THR A 20 4.20 -0.84 3.98
C THR A 20 3.30 -0.38 2.84
N ARG A 21 3.71 -0.65 1.61
CA ARG A 21 2.94 -0.34 0.42
C ARG A 21 1.98 -1.50 0.32
N SER A 22 0.92 -1.43 1.13
CA SER A 22 -0.16 -2.40 1.15
C SER A 22 -0.71 -2.47 -0.27
N LYS A 23 -0.22 -3.44 -1.04
CA LYS A 23 -0.48 -3.62 -2.45
C LYS A 23 -1.81 -4.35 -2.62
N SER A 24 -2.84 -3.83 -1.97
CA SER A 24 -4.21 -4.27 -2.14
C SER A 24 -4.82 -3.27 -3.12
N ALA A 25 -5.07 -3.72 -4.35
CA ALA A 25 -5.97 -3.03 -5.24
C ALA A 25 -7.40 -3.44 -4.87
N LEU A 26 -8.32 -2.48 -4.86
CA LEU A 26 -9.74 -2.76 -4.75
C LEU A 26 -10.35 -2.76 -6.14
N PHE A 27 -11.46 -3.46 -6.27
CA PHE A 27 -12.23 -3.55 -7.51
C PHE A 27 -13.67 -3.21 -7.17
N CYS A 28 -14.26 -2.30 -7.95
CA CYS A 28 -15.65 -1.92 -7.82
C CYS A 28 -16.55 -3.01 -8.42
N PRO A 29 -17.50 -3.56 -7.65
CA PRO A 29 -18.36 -4.65 -8.13
C PRO A 29 -19.38 -4.22 -9.20
N ASP A 30 -19.71 -2.94 -9.28
CA ASP A 30 -20.74 -2.42 -10.19
C ASP A 30 -20.19 -2.10 -11.59
N CYS A 31 -19.12 -1.31 -11.66
CA CYS A 31 -18.55 -0.82 -12.92
C CYS A 31 -17.23 -1.51 -13.32
N GLY A 32 -16.63 -2.30 -12.43
CA GLY A 32 -15.33 -2.95 -12.66
C GLY A 32 -14.12 -2.02 -12.51
N HIS A 33 -14.30 -0.80 -11.98
CA HIS A 33 -13.19 0.12 -11.72
C HIS A 33 -12.18 -0.50 -10.73
N GLU A 34 -10.90 -0.55 -11.11
CA GLU A 34 -9.80 -1.05 -10.28
C GLU A 34 -8.87 0.09 -9.90
N SER A 35 -8.64 0.25 -8.59
CA SER A 35 -7.75 1.27 -8.05
C SER A 35 -7.07 0.79 -6.77
N ALA A 36 -5.85 1.25 -6.51
CA ALA A 36 -5.16 0.97 -5.25
C ALA A 36 -5.99 1.44 -4.04
N VAL A 37 -5.97 0.75 -2.89
CA VAL A 37 -6.74 1.16 -1.67
C VAL A 37 -6.53 2.65 -1.29
N THR A 38 -5.34 3.20 -1.55
CA THR A 38 -5.00 4.62 -1.30
C THR A 38 -4.95 5.48 -2.57
N GLY A 39 -5.49 4.97 -3.67
CA GLY A 39 -5.56 5.65 -4.97
C GLY A 39 -6.82 6.49 -5.07
N ASP A 40 -7.49 6.40 -6.21
CA ASP A 40 -8.59 7.29 -6.63
C ASP A 40 -9.95 7.01 -5.95
N TRP A 41 -9.97 6.29 -4.83
CA TRP A 41 -11.21 6.04 -4.09
C TRP A 41 -11.65 7.29 -3.34
N THR A 42 -12.93 7.64 -3.44
CA THR A 42 -13.54 8.70 -2.64
C THR A 42 -13.69 8.20 -1.20
N VAL A 43 -12.88 8.76 -0.30
CA VAL A 43 -12.88 8.38 1.11
C VAL A 43 -13.89 9.22 1.88
N GLU A 44 -14.94 8.58 2.37
CA GLU A 44 -15.90 9.19 3.28
C GLU A 44 -15.71 8.60 4.68
N GLY A 45 -15.07 9.38 5.56
CA GLY A 45 -14.83 9.02 6.95
C GLY A 45 -15.57 9.94 7.92
N THR A 46 -16.27 9.37 8.88
CA THR A 46 -16.56 10.02 10.17
C THR A 46 -15.68 9.40 11.26
N GLU A 47 -15.61 9.99 12.46
CA GLU A 47 -14.71 9.56 13.55
C GLU A 47 -14.72 8.05 13.83
N ASN A 48 -15.82 7.35 13.51
CA ASN A 48 -16.00 5.94 13.80
C ASN A 48 -16.35 5.04 12.59
N ARG A 49 -16.33 5.57 11.36
CA ARG A 49 -16.65 4.80 10.15
C ARG A 49 -15.86 5.31 8.97
N LEU A 50 -15.23 4.40 8.21
CA LEU A 50 -14.58 4.75 6.94
C LEU A 50 -15.29 4.03 5.80
N ARG A 51 -15.64 4.76 4.74
CA ARG A 51 -16.21 4.23 3.50
C ARG A 51 -15.30 4.64 2.34
N LEU A 52 -15.03 3.70 1.44
CA LEU A 52 -14.39 3.96 0.16
C LEU A 52 -15.45 3.82 -0.92
N ARG A 53 -15.66 4.87 -1.71
CA ARG A 53 -16.58 4.87 -2.84
C ARG A 53 -15.83 4.96 -4.16
N CYS A 54 -16.41 4.35 -5.18
CA CYS A 54 -15.95 4.47 -6.55
C CYS A 54 -16.21 5.89 -7.08
N PRO A 55 -15.23 6.56 -7.72
CA PRO A 55 -15.43 7.89 -8.29
C PRO A 55 -16.31 7.90 -9.56
N GLU A 56 -16.48 6.74 -10.20
CA GLU A 56 -17.24 6.63 -11.46
C GLU A 56 -18.73 6.38 -11.24
N CYS A 57 -19.09 5.57 -10.24
CA CYS A 57 -20.48 5.13 -10.01
C CYS A 57 -20.95 5.31 -8.57
N ASP A 58 -20.15 5.95 -7.70
CA ASP A 58 -20.45 6.20 -6.28
C ASP A 58 -20.70 4.94 -5.43
N THR A 59 -20.44 3.76 -5.98
CA THR A 59 -20.67 2.49 -5.28
C THR A 59 -19.69 2.33 -4.13
N VAL A 60 -20.18 1.88 -2.97
CA VAL A 60 -19.34 1.60 -1.79
C VAL A 60 -18.55 0.33 -2.05
N VAL A 61 -17.24 0.48 -2.21
CA VAL A 61 -16.32 -0.62 -2.48
C VAL A 61 -15.79 -1.25 -1.20
N GLN A 62 -15.60 -0.44 -0.16
CA GLN A 62 -15.21 -0.93 1.16
C GLN A 62 -15.84 -0.07 2.24
N GLN A 63 -16.22 -0.71 3.34
CA GLN A 63 -16.57 -0.04 4.59
C GLN A 63 -15.89 -0.75 5.77
N ARG A 64 -15.43 0.01 6.76
CA ARG A 64 -14.92 -0.47 8.04
C ARG A 64 -15.56 0.27 9.20
#